data_AF-A0AAU9AM88-F1
#
_entry.id   AF-A0AAU9AM88-F1
#
_cell.length_a   1.000
_cell.length_b   1.000
_cell.length_c   1.000
_cell.angle_alpha   90.00
_cell.angle_beta   90.00
_cell.angle_gamma   90.00
#
_symmetry.space_group_name_H-M   'P 1'
#
loop_
_entity.id
_entity.type
_entity.pdbx_description
1 polymer ?
#
loop_
_entity_poly.entity_id
_entity_poly.type
_entity_poly.pdbx_seq_one_letter_code
_entity_poly.pdbx_strand_id
1 'polypeptide(L)'
;MDRKPTTYDVIQLSAPRGAAGIQSNEAVVDFDALATHHPGNNRHAYLRDGLVVDGEPRRLHAVIGGEIQEIEMPRNGNNYYGLKPDQVLLKKDFMLENPLAAGGDRRAVEVPSPVSGVVGNVIPSQGLVDIYDRKGGEVIARVRHMTDIAVKVDDEVAYGQGLGIQGRVATEKVHVHMEMDTRHYRQFENYLSDLVSGRLPVEAEARLDVQPQPVRDNGTLRLGESSSRVRDMQEYLNGLGYIGADGQPLVADGVYRLNMQRAVLDYQREQCLPQTGDISSEMLQALPARTPGPFDPALGGIPAQGLPHAPMPHPFGTGSDDSPCAPPTPQQIEDAAERRRPLDPVFSVAPPSISNDPLVQSIRERLPQAFAGHGAVPPEADLDRIATGLAVECRKQGIERPDHIVVGNPAADGSGRHVFAVVGDLRDPASHRVDVAGQAAAQVPVEASLRKLDELQASAPALVQADQAQEQQKAPAMRV
;
A
#
# COMPACT_ATOMS: atom_id res chain seq x y z
N MET A 1 32.52 -14.69 -19.33
CA MET A 1 32.71 -13.81 -18.16
C MET A 1 31.36 -13.18 -17.92
N ASP A 2 30.64 -13.63 -16.90
CA ASP A 2 29.34 -13.03 -16.55
C ASP A 2 29.58 -11.65 -15.96
N ARG A 3 29.35 -10.63 -16.78
CA ARG A 3 29.42 -9.23 -16.36
C ARG A 3 28.22 -8.98 -15.46
N LYS A 4 28.45 -8.43 -14.26
CA LYS A 4 27.35 -8.01 -13.38
C LYS A 4 26.47 -6.99 -14.11
N PRO A 5 25.13 -7.10 -14.03
CA PRO A 5 24.22 -6.11 -14.59
C PRO A 5 24.50 -4.71 -14.04
N THR A 6 24.23 -3.71 -14.87
CA THR A 6 24.48 -2.30 -14.58
C THR A 6 23.21 -1.66 -14.02
N THR A 7 23.28 -1.10 -12.82
CA THR A 7 22.20 -0.30 -12.23
C THR A 7 22.06 1.03 -12.97
N TYR A 8 20.83 1.51 -13.15
CA TYR A 8 20.59 2.84 -13.69
C TYR A 8 21.02 3.93 -12.69
N ASP A 9 21.58 5.03 -13.21
CA ASP A 9 21.51 6.30 -12.48
C ASP A 9 20.11 6.89 -12.72
N VAL A 10 19.27 6.95 -11.68
CA VAL A 10 17.95 7.59 -11.75
C VAL A 10 18.10 9.04 -11.32
N ILE A 11 17.70 9.97 -12.18
CA ILE A 11 17.93 11.41 -12.03
C ILE A 11 16.63 12.17 -12.27
N GLN A 12 16.44 13.32 -11.67
CA GLN A 12 15.31 14.22 -11.94
C GLN A 12 15.76 15.67 -12.07
N LEU A 13 14.86 16.55 -12.53
CA LEU A 13 15.02 17.98 -12.34
C LEU A 13 14.52 18.36 -10.95
N SER A 14 15.41 18.86 -10.08
CA SER A 14 15.08 19.18 -8.69
C SER A 14 13.94 20.18 -8.54
N ALA A 15 13.29 20.18 -7.38
CA ALA A 15 12.47 21.32 -6.97
C ALA A 15 13.31 22.62 -6.92
N PRO A 16 12.71 23.80 -7.18
CA PRO A 16 13.42 25.07 -7.07
C PRO A 16 13.96 25.30 -5.66
N ARG A 17 15.27 25.58 -5.53
CA ARG A 17 15.93 25.85 -4.25
C ARG A 17 16.41 27.30 -4.15
N GLY A 18 16.27 27.86 -2.95
CA GLY A 18 16.70 29.21 -2.60
C GLY A 18 15.87 30.32 -3.26
N ALA A 19 16.17 31.58 -2.91
CA ALA A 19 15.42 32.74 -3.38
C ALA A 19 15.44 32.93 -4.92
N ALA A 20 16.47 32.40 -5.59
CA ALA A 20 16.59 32.45 -7.05
C ALA A 20 15.84 31.32 -7.77
N GLY A 21 15.30 30.33 -7.04
CA GLY A 21 14.56 29.20 -7.61
C GLY A 21 15.40 28.34 -8.56
N ILE A 22 16.66 28.10 -8.22
CA ILE A 22 17.58 27.33 -9.07
C ILE A 22 17.15 25.87 -9.08
N GLN A 23 17.15 25.27 -10.27
CA GLN A 23 16.89 23.84 -10.47
C GLN A 23 18.09 23.19 -11.17
N SER A 24 18.38 21.96 -10.82
CA SER A 24 19.46 21.17 -11.41
C SER A 24 19.08 19.71 -11.50
N ASN A 25 19.78 18.96 -12.34
CA ASN A 25 19.67 17.52 -12.33
C ASN A 25 20.22 16.97 -11.01
N GLU A 26 19.48 16.10 -10.33
CA GLU A 26 19.92 15.45 -9.10
C GLU A 26 19.50 13.99 -9.05
N ALA A 27 20.25 13.19 -8.30
CA ALA A 27 19.97 11.77 -8.12
C ALA A 27 18.66 11.56 -7.36
N VAL A 28 17.93 10.52 -7.75
CA VAL A 28 16.72 10.03 -7.10
C VAL A 28 17.08 8.77 -6.35
N VAL A 29 16.83 8.75 -5.05
CA VAL A 29 17.17 7.61 -4.17
C VAL A 29 15.95 6.73 -3.86
N ASP A 30 14.76 7.30 -3.94
CA ASP A 30 13.48 6.63 -3.72
C ASP A 30 12.35 7.43 -4.39
N PHE A 31 11.11 6.96 -4.25
CA PHE A 31 9.94 7.61 -4.82
C PHE A 31 9.63 8.96 -4.16
N ASP A 32 9.79 9.07 -2.84
CA ASP A 32 9.50 10.28 -2.08
C ASP A 32 10.46 11.43 -2.45
N ALA A 33 11.67 11.10 -2.91
CA ALA A 33 12.60 12.09 -3.44
C ALA A 33 12.10 12.73 -4.75
N LEU A 34 11.22 12.09 -5.53
CA LEU A 34 10.76 12.63 -6.82
C LEU A 34 9.88 13.86 -6.64
N ALA A 35 10.28 14.96 -7.27
CA ALA A 35 9.46 16.15 -7.38
C ALA A 35 8.19 15.90 -8.19
N THR A 36 7.18 16.73 -7.95
CA THR A 36 5.99 16.81 -8.80
C THR A 36 6.38 17.16 -10.25
N HIS A 37 5.59 16.72 -11.23
CA HIS A 37 5.77 17.13 -12.63
C HIS A 37 5.82 18.66 -12.75
N HIS A 38 6.72 19.17 -13.59
CA HIS A 38 6.97 20.62 -13.75
C HIS A 38 7.24 21.38 -12.43
N PRO A 39 8.26 21.01 -11.64
CA PRO A 39 8.43 21.54 -10.30
C PRO A 39 8.73 23.05 -10.24
N GLY A 40 9.29 23.61 -11.33
CA GLY A 40 9.51 25.06 -11.45
C GLY A 40 8.21 25.86 -11.58
N ASN A 41 7.25 25.35 -12.36
CA ASN A 41 5.96 26.02 -12.57
C ASN A 41 5.03 25.85 -11.37
N ASN A 42 5.20 24.76 -10.62
CA ASN A 42 4.42 24.44 -9.42
C ASN A 42 5.05 24.97 -8.11
N ARG A 43 6.11 25.78 -8.19
CA ARG A 43 6.89 26.22 -7.01
C ARG A 43 6.13 27.10 -6.00
N HIS A 44 5.04 27.70 -6.43
CA HIS A 44 4.16 28.48 -5.56
C HIS A 44 2.86 27.76 -5.26
N ALA A 45 2.73 26.47 -5.61
CA ALA A 45 1.54 25.71 -5.27
C ALA A 45 1.50 25.48 -3.75
N TYR A 46 0.35 25.70 -3.13
CA TYR A 46 0.11 25.37 -1.72
C TYR A 46 -1.37 25.06 -1.48
N LEU A 47 -1.64 24.55 -0.28
CA LEU A 47 -2.99 24.30 0.19
C LEU A 47 -3.62 25.54 0.81
N ARG A 48 -4.82 25.89 0.34
CA ARG A 48 -5.70 26.91 0.93
C ARG A 48 -7.10 26.33 1.05
N ASP A 49 -7.61 26.23 2.27
CA ASP A 49 -8.98 25.74 2.57
C ASP A 49 -9.29 24.37 1.92
N GLY A 50 -8.32 23.45 1.99
CA GLY A 50 -8.43 22.09 1.42
C GLY A 50 -8.31 22.03 -0.11
N LEU A 51 -7.97 23.13 -0.77
CA LEU A 51 -7.77 23.23 -2.21
C LEU A 51 -6.32 23.53 -2.55
N VAL A 52 -5.81 22.91 -3.62
CA VAL A 52 -4.53 23.32 -4.21
C VAL A 52 -4.74 24.60 -5.02
N VAL A 53 -3.98 25.64 -4.69
CA VAL A 53 -3.98 26.94 -5.39
C VAL A 53 -2.58 27.26 -5.90
N ASP A 54 -2.48 28.20 -6.84
CA ASP A 54 -1.21 28.72 -7.39
C ASP A 54 -0.29 27.66 -8.05
N GLY A 55 -0.85 26.52 -8.46
CA GLY A 55 -0.22 25.54 -9.36
C GLY A 55 -0.23 25.99 -10.83
N GLU A 56 0.45 25.23 -11.69
CA GLU A 56 0.54 25.54 -13.12
C GLU A 56 -0.85 25.71 -13.76
N PRO A 57 -1.11 26.83 -14.47
CA PRO A 57 -2.42 27.08 -15.07
C PRO A 57 -2.87 25.97 -16.03
N ARG A 58 -4.16 25.59 -15.92
CA ARG A 58 -4.86 24.56 -16.73
C ARG A 58 -4.45 23.11 -16.48
N ARG A 59 -3.47 22.88 -15.59
CA ARG A 59 -3.15 21.55 -15.04
C ARG A 59 -4.09 21.23 -13.89
N LEU A 60 -4.12 19.95 -13.51
CA LEU A 60 -4.85 19.48 -12.35
C LEU A 60 -3.86 19.06 -11.29
N HIS A 61 -4.18 19.39 -10.04
CA HIS A 61 -3.35 19.07 -8.90
C HIS A 61 -4.19 18.43 -7.81
N ALA A 62 -3.56 17.54 -7.07
CA ALA A 62 -4.13 16.87 -5.91
C ALA A 62 -3.05 16.72 -4.84
N VAL A 63 -3.48 16.49 -3.60
CA VAL A 63 -2.57 16.04 -2.54
C VAL A 63 -2.56 14.53 -2.53
N ILE A 64 -1.41 13.90 -2.79
CA ILE A 64 -1.27 12.44 -2.76
C ILE A 64 -0.02 12.13 -1.95
N GLY A 65 -0.17 11.30 -0.92
CA GLY A 65 0.93 11.07 0.03
C GLY A 65 1.37 12.35 0.76
N GLY A 66 0.53 13.36 0.88
CA GLY A 66 0.87 14.62 1.57
C GLY A 66 1.67 15.62 0.75
N GLU A 67 1.90 15.33 -0.53
CA GLU A 67 2.55 16.23 -1.45
C GLU A 67 1.56 16.74 -2.51
N ILE A 68 1.75 17.97 -2.96
CA ILE A 68 1.01 18.52 -4.10
C ILE A 68 1.58 17.91 -5.39
N GLN A 69 0.82 17.02 -6.00
CA GLN A 69 1.18 16.32 -7.21
C GLN A 69 0.34 16.83 -8.40
N GLU A 70 0.96 16.92 -9.58
CA GLU A 70 0.18 17.02 -10.82
C GLU A 70 -0.48 15.66 -11.12
N ILE A 71 -1.75 15.71 -11.49
CA ILE A 71 -2.55 14.54 -11.87
C ILE A 71 -3.20 14.73 -13.24
N GLU A 72 -3.78 13.66 -13.76
CA GLU A 72 -4.77 13.75 -14.84
C GLU A 72 -5.98 12.88 -14.54
N MET A 73 -7.14 13.32 -15.02
CA MET A 73 -8.40 12.58 -14.95
C MET A 73 -9.31 13.00 -16.11
N PRO A 74 -10.30 12.18 -16.49
CA PRO A 74 -11.32 12.59 -17.46
C PRO A 74 -12.02 13.89 -17.04
N ARG A 75 -12.21 14.81 -17.99
CA ARG A 75 -12.87 16.10 -17.73
C ARG A 75 -13.53 16.67 -18.97
N ASN A 76 -14.69 17.32 -18.79
CA ASN A 76 -15.41 18.04 -19.85
C ASN A 76 -15.67 17.20 -21.13
N GLY A 77 -15.98 15.91 -20.97
CA GLY A 77 -16.17 14.97 -22.08
C GLY A 77 -14.89 14.50 -22.79
N ASN A 78 -13.73 15.04 -22.41
CA ASN A 78 -12.44 14.52 -22.82
C ASN A 78 -12.02 13.39 -21.87
N ASN A 79 -11.90 12.18 -22.41
CA ASN A 79 -11.45 11.01 -21.67
C ASN A 79 -9.92 10.89 -21.59
N TYR A 80 -9.16 11.92 -21.97
CA TYR A 80 -7.69 11.97 -21.93
C TYR A 80 -7.03 10.67 -22.41
N TYR A 81 -7.12 10.41 -23.72
CA TYR A 81 -6.63 9.18 -24.35
C TYR A 81 -7.26 7.91 -23.74
N GLY A 82 -8.57 7.91 -23.52
CA GLY A 82 -9.30 6.68 -23.17
C GLY A 82 -9.34 6.30 -21.69
N LEU A 83 -8.97 7.19 -20.77
CA LEU A 83 -9.23 7.00 -19.34
C LEU A 83 -10.73 6.75 -19.11
N LYS A 84 -11.03 5.73 -18.32
CA LYS A 84 -12.39 5.48 -17.83
C LYS A 84 -12.80 6.58 -16.85
N PRO A 85 -14.11 6.77 -16.63
CA PRO A 85 -14.59 7.61 -15.53
C PRO A 85 -13.86 7.25 -14.24
N ASP A 86 -13.65 8.24 -13.36
CA ASP A 86 -13.01 8.07 -12.04
C ASP A 86 -11.50 7.85 -12.01
N GLN A 87 -10.88 7.43 -13.11
CA GLN A 87 -9.43 7.22 -13.10
C GLN A 87 -8.68 8.53 -12.83
N VAL A 88 -7.70 8.43 -11.93
CA VAL A 88 -6.76 9.51 -11.62
C VAL A 88 -5.35 8.98 -11.84
N LEU A 89 -4.61 9.59 -12.76
CA LEU A 89 -3.21 9.27 -12.99
C LEU A 89 -2.32 10.28 -12.28
N LEU A 90 -1.39 9.80 -11.46
CA LEU A 90 -0.29 10.57 -10.86
C LEU A 90 0.83 10.74 -11.89
N LYS A 91 1.30 11.98 -12.11
CA LYS A 91 2.38 12.28 -13.05
C LYS A 91 3.72 12.51 -12.36
N LYS A 92 4.77 11.89 -12.86
CA LYS A 92 6.17 12.11 -12.44
C LYS A 92 7.10 12.14 -13.64
N ASP A 93 8.15 12.93 -13.52
CA ASP A 93 9.26 12.97 -14.48
C ASP A 93 10.53 12.45 -13.82
N PHE A 94 11.28 11.63 -14.55
CA PHE A 94 12.64 11.26 -14.19
C PHE A 94 13.43 10.92 -15.45
N MET A 95 14.73 10.70 -15.29
CA MET A 95 15.67 10.36 -16.34
C MET A 95 16.40 9.09 -15.92
N LEU A 96 16.47 8.15 -16.84
CA LEU A 96 17.31 6.97 -16.71
C LEU A 96 18.63 7.21 -17.42
N GLU A 97 19.74 6.95 -16.74
CA GLU A 97 21.07 7.00 -17.32
C GLU A 97 21.80 5.66 -17.14
N ASN A 98 22.51 5.23 -18.18
CA ASN A 98 23.51 4.17 -18.07
C ASN A 98 24.83 4.77 -17.58
N PRO A 99 25.28 4.47 -16.34
CA PRO A 99 26.50 5.05 -15.77
C PRO A 99 27.77 4.68 -16.55
N LEU A 100 27.76 3.56 -17.28
CA LEU A 100 28.90 3.06 -18.04
C LEU A 100 28.96 3.63 -19.47
N ALA A 101 27.91 4.31 -19.92
CA ALA A 101 27.89 4.97 -21.22
C ALA A 101 28.52 6.37 -21.15
N ALA A 102 29.07 6.83 -22.28
CA ALA A 102 29.72 8.13 -22.40
C ALA A 102 28.86 9.12 -23.20
N GLY A 103 28.93 10.41 -22.83
CA GLY A 103 28.33 11.49 -23.60
C GLY A 103 26.81 11.42 -23.73
N GLY A 104 26.29 11.76 -24.91
CA GLY A 104 24.84 11.82 -25.20
C GLY A 104 24.13 10.46 -25.15
N ASP A 105 24.87 9.35 -25.23
CA ASP A 105 24.32 8.00 -25.25
C ASP A 105 23.90 7.52 -23.85
N ARG A 106 24.29 8.23 -22.79
CA ARG A 106 23.93 7.90 -21.40
C ARG A 106 22.42 7.75 -21.20
N ARG A 107 21.63 8.55 -21.90
CA ARG A 107 20.16 8.58 -21.78
C ARG A 107 19.44 7.79 -22.87
N ALA A 108 20.19 7.22 -23.82
CA ALA A 108 19.64 6.38 -24.89
C ALA A 108 19.47 4.94 -24.37
N VAL A 109 18.60 4.79 -23.38
CA VAL A 109 18.34 3.52 -22.69
C VAL A 109 16.89 3.12 -22.82
N GLU A 110 16.61 1.82 -22.76
CA GLU A 110 15.24 1.33 -22.68
C GLU A 110 14.56 1.82 -21.41
N VAL A 111 13.25 2.10 -21.53
CA VAL A 111 12.36 2.33 -20.40
C VAL A 111 11.71 0.99 -20.03
N PRO A 112 12.05 0.38 -18.88
CA PRO A 112 11.41 -0.85 -18.41
C PRO A 112 9.96 -0.58 -18.02
N SER A 113 9.05 -1.51 -18.31
CA SER A 113 7.65 -1.40 -17.92
C SER A 113 7.48 -1.40 -16.39
N PRO A 114 6.72 -0.46 -15.81
CA PRO A 114 6.49 -0.41 -14.36
C PRO A 114 5.46 -1.41 -13.86
N VAL A 115 4.74 -2.07 -14.78
CA VAL A 115 3.67 -3.02 -14.46
C VAL A 115 3.62 -4.13 -15.51
N SER A 116 3.08 -5.28 -15.13
CA SER A 116 2.60 -6.26 -16.11
C SER A 116 1.19 -5.87 -16.57
N GLY A 117 0.85 -6.16 -17.82
CA GLY A 117 -0.47 -5.85 -18.36
C GLY A 117 -0.57 -6.10 -19.86
N VAL A 118 -1.49 -5.39 -20.51
CA VAL A 118 -1.71 -5.45 -21.96
C VAL A 118 -1.52 -4.07 -22.54
N VAL A 119 -0.77 -3.93 -23.64
CA VAL A 119 -0.63 -2.64 -24.32
C VAL A 119 -1.98 -2.23 -24.90
N GLY A 120 -2.53 -1.14 -24.37
CA GLY A 120 -3.83 -0.63 -24.79
C GLY A 120 -3.76 0.38 -25.92
N ASN A 121 -2.70 1.19 -25.95
CA ASN A 121 -2.54 2.25 -26.94
C ASN A 121 -1.06 2.51 -27.22
N VAL A 122 -0.75 2.82 -28.48
CA VAL A 122 0.58 3.25 -28.91
C VAL A 122 0.41 4.45 -29.83
N ILE A 123 0.98 5.60 -29.44
CA ILE A 123 0.94 6.83 -30.24
C ILE A 123 2.39 7.27 -30.53
N PRO A 124 2.99 6.82 -31.65
CA PRO A 124 4.39 7.10 -31.96
C PRO A 124 4.72 8.60 -32.06
N SER A 125 3.79 9.43 -32.54
CA SER A 125 3.99 10.88 -32.64
C SER A 125 4.10 11.60 -31.29
N GLN A 126 3.78 10.91 -30.19
CA GLN A 126 3.90 11.39 -28.82
C GLN A 126 4.90 10.58 -28.00
N GLY A 127 5.51 9.54 -28.60
CA GLY A 127 6.33 8.57 -27.89
C GLY A 127 5.56 7.87 -26.77
N LEU A 128 4.24 7.66 -26.97
CA LEU A 128 3.32 7.22 -25.92
C LEU A 128 3.00 5.73 -26.04
N VAL A 129 3.02 5.06 -24.89
CA VAL A 129 2.48 3.71 -24.69
C VAL A 129 1.57 3.72 -23.46
N ASP A 130 0.37 3.18 -23.60
CA ASP A 130 -0.52 2.86 -22.48
C ASP A 130 -0.49 1.37 -22.18
N ILE A 131 -0.46 1.04 -20.89
CA ILE A 131 -0.59 -0.32 -20.38
C ILE A 131 -1.89 -0.40 -19.60
N TYR A 132 -2.71 -1.37 -19.97
CA TYR A 132 -3.98 -1.68 -19.32
C TYR A 132 -3.82 -2.85 -18.36
N ASP A 133 -4.63 -2.91 -17.30
CA ASP A 133 -4.69 -4.05 -16.37
C ASP A 133 -5.00 -5.36 -17.08
N ARG A 134 -5.83 -5.30 -18.12
CA ARG A 134 -6.20 -6.38 -19.02
C ARG A 134 -6.68 -5.83 -20.36
N LYS A 135 -6.89 -6.70 -21.34
CA LYS A 135 -7.45 -6.32 -22.64
C LYS A 135 -8.82 -5.64 -22.48
N GLY A 136 -8.97 -4.42 -23.01
CA GLY A 136 -10.18 -3.59 -22.85
C GLY A 136 -10.40 -3.04 -21.43
N GLY A 137 -9.37 -3.15 -20.59
CA GLY A 137 -9.35 -2.75 -19.20
C GLY A 137 -9.13 -1.26 -18.99
N GLU A 138 -8.58 -0.92 -17.83
CA GLU A 138 -8.26 0.45 -17.39
C GLU A 138 -6.79 0.77 -17.62
N VAL A 139 -6.47 2.03 -17.93
CA VAL A 139 -5.08 2.48 -18.06
C VAL A 139 -4.44 2.48 -16.68
N ILE A 140 -3.47 1.60 -16.44
CA ILE A 140 -2.77 1.51 -15.15
C ILE A 140 -1.39 2.19 -15.19
N ALA A 141 -0.80 2.31 -16.38
CA ALA A 141 0.41 3.10 -16.61
C ALA A 141 0.40 3.70 -18.02
N ARG A 142 0.96 4.90 -18.15
CA ARG A 142 1.18 5.61 -19.41
C ARG A 142 2.57 6.20 -19.40
N VAL A 143 3.35 5.85 -20.42
CA VAL A 143 4.73 6.31 -20.59
C VAL A 143 4.81 7.16 -21.84
N ARG A 144 5.49 8.31 -21.79
CA ARG A 144 5.59 9.25 -22.91
C ARG A 144 7.04 9.58 -23.26
N HIS A 145 7.20 10.27 -24.39
CA HIS A 145 8.46 10.81 -24.92
C HIS A 145 9.47 9.78 -25.46
N MET A 146 9.11 8.51 -25.51
CA MET A 146 9.98 7.45 -26.03
C MET A 146 10.17 7.54 -27.56
N THR A 147 11.34 7.15 -28.05
CA THR A 147 11.59 6.77 -29.44
C THR A 147 11.60 5.25 -29.56
N ASP A 148 11.59 4.73 -30.79
CA ASP A 148 11.82 3.30 -31.08
C ASP A 148 10.95 2.37 -30.21
N ILE A 149 9.66 2.66 -30.13
CA ILE A 149 8.69 1.88 -29.34
C ILE A 149 8.72 0.42 -29.83
N ALA A 150 9.00 -0.50 -28.90
CA ALA A 150 9.23 -1.91 -29.17
C ALA A 150 7.95 -2.77 -29.10
N VAL A 151 6.90 -2.23 -28.46
CA VAL A 151 5.64 -2.93 -28.22
C VAL A 151 4.50 -2.43 -29.12
N LYS A 152 3.48 -3.25 -29.31
CA LYS A 152 2.30 -2.97 -30.13
C LYS A 152 1.03 -3.14 -29.31
N VAL A 153 -0.05 -2.49 -29.74
CA VAL A 153 -1.39 -2.68 -29.17
C VAL A 153 -1.74 -4.17 -29.15
N ASP A 154 -2.34 -4.62 -28.05
CA ASP A 154 -2.68 -6.00 -27.71
C ASP A 154 -1.50 -6.91 -27.30
N ASP A 155 -0.25 -6.45 -27.32
CA ASP A 155 0.86 -7.21 -26.74
C ASP A 155 0.68 -7.37 -25.22
N GLU A 156 0.95 -8.56 -24.70
CA GLU A 156 1.20 -8.73 -23.27
C GLU A 156 2.57 -8.14 -22.93
N VAL A 157 2.63 -7.39 -21.84
CA VAL A 157 3.86 -6.79 -21.32
C VAL A 157 4.12 -7.33 -19.94
N ALA A 158 5.34 -7.84 -19.73
CA ALA A 158 5.83 -8.21 -18.42
C ALA A 158 6.44 -7.01 -17.67
N TYR A 159 6.39 -7.04 -16.34
CA TYR A 159 7.15 -6.12 -15.51
C TYR A 159 8.63 -6.10 -15.91
N GLY A 160 9.20 -4.91 -16.04
CA GLY A 160 10.59 -4.75 -16.48
C GLY A 160 10.83 -4.96 -17.97
N GLN A 161 9.87 -5.39 -18.78
CA GLN A 161 10.05 -5.48 -20.24
C GLN A 161 10.30 -4.08 -20.86
N GLY A 162 11.23 -3.96 -21.80
CA GLY A 162 11.48 -2.70 -22.50
C GLY A 162 10.28 -2.26 -23.35
N LEU A 163 9.81 -1.03 -23.14
CA LEU A 163 8.69 -0.45 -23.91
C LEU A 163 9.15 0.31 -25.15
N GLY A 164 10.30 0.95 -25.06
CA GLY A 164 10.92 1.81 -26.07
C GLY A 164 12.16 2.49 -25.48
N ILE A 165 12.82 3.32 -26.27
CA ILE A 165 14.01 4.05 -25.84
C ILE A 165 13.59 5.40 -25.26
N GLN A 166 14.11 5.76 -24.09
CA GLN A 166 13.92 7.08 -23.50
C GLN A 166 14.34 8.16 -24.49
N GLY A 167 13.48 9.14 -24.71
CA GLY A 167 13.69 10.14 -25.75
C GLY A 167 13.09 11.50 -25.39
N ARG A 168 12.87 12.29 -26.44
CA ARG A 168 12.29 13.64 -26.36
C ARG A 168 11.16 13.82 -27.38
N VAL A 169 10.44 12.75 -27.71
CA VAL A 169 9.33 12.85 -28.66
C VAL A 169 8.24 13.73 -28.06
N ALA A 170 7.81 14.77 -28.78
CA ALA A 170 6.83 15.75 -28.29
C ALA A 170 7.21 16.46 -26.98
N THR A 171 8.52 16.66 -26.74
CA THR A 171 9.05 17.47 -25.63
C THR A 171 10.42 18.04 -26.00
N GLU A 172 10.92 18.99 -25.22
CA GLU A 172 12.23 19.62 -25.48
C GLU A 172 13.42 18.83 -24.92
N LYS A 173 13.20 18.08 -23.82
CA LYS A 173 14.28 17.44 -23.04
C LYS A 173 14.08 15.93 -22.98
N VAL A 174 15.19 15.20 -22.91
CA VAL A 174 15.17 13.73 -22.77
C VAL A 174 14.82 13.38 -21.33
N HIS A 175 13.69 12.71 -21.13
CA HIS A 175 13.21 12.20 -19.85
C HIS A 175 12.11 11.14 -20.08
N VAL A 176 11.82 10.36 -19.04
CA VAL A 176 10.60 9.58 -18.91
C VAL A 176 9.55 10.46 -18.26
N HIS A 177 8.45 10.68 -18.96
CA HIS A 177 7.21 11.16 -18.35
C HIS A 177 6.33 9.94 -18.08
N MET A 178 6.07 9.69 -16.81
CA MET A 178 5.32 8.54 -16.32
C MET A 178 4.02 9.02 -15.68
N GLU A 179 2.90 8.43 -16.10
CA GLU A 179 1.61 8.62 -15.49
C GLU A 179 1.10 7.27 -14.99
N MET A 180 0.78 7.15 -13.72
CA MET A 180 0.39 5.88 -13.11
C MET A 180 -0.91 6.03 -12.35
N ASP A 181 -1.82 5.08 -12.51
CA ASP A 181 -3.11 5.13 -11.80
C ASP A 181 -2.84 5.11 -10.29
N THR A 182 -3.49 6.01 -9.55
CA THR A 182 -3.27 6.20 -8.11
C THR A 182 -3.62 4.97 -7.29
N ARG A 183 -4.44 4.05 -7.80
CA ARG A 183 -4.70 2.74 -7.19
C ARG A 183 -3.48 1.81 -7.26
N HIS A 184 -2.55 2.10 -8.17
CA HIS A 184 -1.27 1.40 -8.32
C HIS A 184 -0.08 2.18 -7.71
N TYR A 185 -0.34 3.16 -6.85
CA TYR A 185 0.70 4.02 -6.26
C TYR A 185 1.89 3.24 -5.66
N ARG A 186 1.62 2.16 -4.91
CA ARG A 186 2.68 1.31 -4.31
C ARG A 186 3.51 0.56 -5.36
N GLN A 187 2.89 0.13 -6.46
CA GLN A 187 3.61 -0.46 -7.57
C GLN A 187 4.56 0.57 -8.19
N PHE A 188 4.17 1.85 -8.23
CA PHE A 188 5.05 2.91 -8.73
C PHE A 188 6.26 3.13 -7.82
N GLU A 189 6.04 3.17 -6.50
CA GLU A 189 7.12 3.25 -5.52
C GLU A 189 8.11 2.08 -5.66
N ASN A 190 7.57 0.86 -5.77
CA ASN A 190 8.37 -0.35 -5.94
C ASN A 190 9.16 -0.34 -7.25
N TYR A 191 8.57 0.17 -8.34
CA TYR A 191 9.25 0.33 -9.62
C TYR A 191 10.46 1.27 -9.52
N LEU A 192 10.30 2.43 -8.88
CA LEU A 192 11.43 3.34 -8.64
C LEU A 192 12.49 2.70 -7.76
N SER A 193 12.08 2.01 -6.69
CA SER A 193 13.00 1.27 -5.82
C SER A 193 13.79 0.19 -6.59
N ASP A 194 13.16 -0.50 -7.53
CA ASP A 194 13.81 -1.53 -8.35
C ASP A 194 14.81 -0.95 -9.36
N LEU A 195 14.51 0.20 -9.93
CA LEU A 195 15.44 0.94 -10.80
C LEU A 195 16.68 1.37 -10.01
N VAL A 196 16.49 1.98 -8.84
CA VAL A 196 17.58 2.51 -8.00
C VAL A 196 18.42 1.38 -7.38
N SER A 197 17.79 0.29 -6.93
CA SER A 197 18.48 -0.85 -6.32
C SER A 197 19.19 -1.76 -7.34
N GLY A 198 18.88 -1.62 -8.63
CA GLY A 198 19.40 -2.46 -9.70
C GLY A 198 18.69 -3.81 -9.85
N ARG A 199 17.51 -3.99 -9.23
CA ARG A 199 16.62 -5.12 -9.56
C ARG A 199 16.08 -5.02 -10.98
N LEU A 200 15.90 -3.79 -11.49
CA LEU A 200 15.67 -3.51 -12.90
C LEU A 200 16.93 -2.84 -13.48
N PRO A 201 17.94 -3.63 -13.91
CA PRO A 201 19.17 -3.10 -14.49
C PRO A 201 18.98 -2.66 -15.95
N VAL A 202 20.01 -1.99 -16.49
CA VAL A 202 20.05 -1.49 -17.88
C VAL A 202 19.88 -2.61 -18.90
N GLU A 203 20.53 -3.76 -18.67
CA GLU A 203 20.50 -4.89 -19.59
C GLU A 203 19.14 -5.59 -19.60
N ALA A 204 18.51 -5.70 -20.78
CA ALA A 204 17.17 -6.27 -20.93
C ALA A 204 17.10 -7.75 -20.54
N GLU A 205 18.15 -8.52 -20.85
CA GLU A 205 18.21 -9.95 -20.57
C GLU A 205 18.22 -10.24 -19.06
N ALA A 206 18.76 -9.33 -18.26
CA ALA A 206 18.78 -9.43 -16.81
C ALA A 206 17.42 -9.11 -16.15
N ARG A 207 16.45 -8.60 -16.92
CA ARG A 207 15.09 -8.28 -16.46
C ARG A 207 14.06 -9.39 -16.70
N LEU A 208 14.37 -10.40 -17.53
CA LEU A 208 13.40 -11.40 -18.03
C LEU A 208 12.63 -12.16 -16.93
N ASP A 209 13.28 -12.47 -15.81
CA ASP A 209 12.67 -13.23 -14.70
C ASP A 209 12.31 -12.35 -13.49
N VAL A 210 12.45 -11.02 -13.61
CA VAL A 210 12.20 -10.09 -12.50
C VAL A 210 10.70 -9.91 -12.34
N GLN A 211 10.18 -10.37 -11.21
CA GLN A 211 8.77 -10.16 -10.85
C GLN A 211 8.57 -8.83 -10.12
N PRO A 212 7.40 -8.17 -10.30
CA PRO A 212 7.08 -6.98 -9.54
C PRO A 212 7.06 -7.30 -8.05
N GLN A 213 7.51 -6.36 -7.22
CA GLN A 213 7.42 -6.53 -5.77
C GLN A 213 5.96 -6.68 -5.34
N PRO A 214 5.67 -7.55 -4.36
CA PRO A 214 4.32 -7.69 -3.85
C PRO A 214 3.86 -6.37 -3.21
N VAL A 215 2.67 -5.91 -3.58
CA VAL A 215 2.05 -4.76 -2.94
C VAL A 215 1.24 -5.22 -1.75
N ARG A 216 1.59 -4.67 -0.58
CA ARG A 216 0.84 -4.87 0.66
C ARG A 216 -0.24 -3.81 0.76
N ASP A 217 -1.48 -4.23 0.91
CA ASP A 217 -2.57 -3.32 1.26
C ASP A 217 -2.32 -2.75 2.66
N ASN A 218 -2.20 -1.44 2.74
CA ASN A 218 -2.01 -0.70 3.99
C ASN A 218 -3.32 -0.09 4.50
N GLY A 219 -4.47 -0.50 3.94
CA GLY A 219 -5.80 -0.03 4.30
C GLY A 219 -6.05 1.44 3.96
N THR A 220 -5.23 2.04 3.10
CA THR A 220 -5.34 3.44 2.67
C THR A 220 -6.10 3.50 1.35
N LEU A 221 -7.19 4.29 1.31
CA LEU A 221 -7.96 4.49 0.08
C LEU A 221 -7.53 5.79 -0.60
N ARG A 222 -7.29 5.75 -1.91
CA ARG A 222 -6.76 6.89 -2.68
C ARG A 222 -7.75 7.45 -3.68
N LEU A 223 -7.43 8.61 -4.24
CA LEU A 223 -8.17 9.19 -5.36
C LEU A 223 -8.39 8.15 -6.46
N GLY A 224 -9.59 8.16 -7.05
CA GLY A 224 -10.02 7.20 -8.07
C GLY A 224 -10.44 5.83 -7.54
N GLU A 225 -10.21 5.54 -6.26
CA GLU A 225 -10.63 4.28 -5.65
C GLU A 225 -12.12 4.26 -5.33
N SER A 226 -12.74 3.09 -5.48
CA SER A 226 -14.16 2.87 -5.21
C SER A 226 -14.36 1.76 -4.19
N SER A 227 -15.13 2.02 -3.13
CA SER A 227 -15.52 0.99 -2.16
C SER A 227 -16.72 1.41 -1.32
N SER A 228 -17.37 0.45 -0.65
CA SER A 228 -18.41 0.76 0.34
C SER A 228 -17.87 1.62 1.49
N ARG A 229 -16.59 1.47 1.84
CA ARG A 229 -15.94 2.28 2.88
C ARG A 229 -15.77 3.74 2.46
N VAL A 230 -15.54 4.00 1.17
CA VAL A 230 -15.56 5.37 0.63
C VAL A 230 -16.96 5.96 0.78
N ARG A 231 -18.02 5.20 0.49
CA ARG A 231 -19.41 5.66 0.65
C ARG A 231 -19.69 6.02 2.11
N ASP A 232 -19.33 5.13 3.03
CA ASP A 232 -19.49 5.36 4.46
C ASP A 232 -18.71 6.60 4.93
N MET A 233 -17.51 6.83 4.39
CA MET A 233 -16.73 8.04 4.63
C MET A 233 -17.39 9.30 4.07
N GLN A 234 -17.93 9.26 2.84
CA GLN A 234 -18.68 10.38 2.25
C GLN A 234 -19.89 10.76 3.11
N GLU A 235 -20.67 9.78 3.57
CA GLU A 235 -21.81 10.01 4.47
C GLU A 235 -21.38 10.56 5.83
N TYR A 236 -20.28 10.03 6.38
CA TYR A 236 -19.73 10.48 7.65
C TYR A 236 -19.26 11.94 7.57
N LEU A 237 -18.49 12.30 6.54
CA LEU A 237 -18.02 13.66 6.31
C LEU A 237 -19.18 14.64 6.06
N ASN A 238 -20.20 14.23 5.30
CA ASN A 238 -21.43 15.01 5.14
C ASN A 238 -22.16 15.25 6.48
N GLY A 239 -22.24 14.23 7.34
CA GLY A 239 -22.86 14.34 8.66
C GLY A 239 -22.14 15.30 9.60
N LEU A 240 -20.83 15.51 9.38
CA LEU A 240 -20.01 16.49 10.09
C LEU A 240 -20.05 17.89 9.45
N GLY A 241 -20.65 18.02 8.26
CA GLY A 241 -20.78 19.29 7.54
C GLY A 241 -19.60 19.63 6.62
N TYR A 242 -18.69 18.69 6.36
CA TYR A 242 -17.64 18.89 5.34
C TYR A 242 -18.26 18.88 3.93
N ILE A 243 -17.68 19.68 3.04
CA ILE A 243 -18.18 19.91 1.68
C ILE A 243 -17.09 19.64 0.64
N GLY A 244 -17.52 19.38 -0.59
CA GLY A 244 -16.66 19.22 -1.74
C GLY A 244 -15.96 20.50 -2.18
N ALA A 245 -15.03 20.36 -3.12
CA ALA A 245 -14.33 21.46 -3.77
C ALA A 245 -15.27 22.42 -4.50
N ASP A 246 -16.42 21.93 -4.98
CA ASP A 246 -17.52 22.69 -5.58
C ASP A 246 -18.39 23.46 -4.56
N GLY A 247 -18.09 23.33 -3.26
CA GLY A 247 -18.85 23.95 -2.18
C GLY A 247 -20.20 23.28 -1.91
N GLN A 248 -20.45 22.10 -2.46
CA GLN A 248 -21.67 21.33 -2.24
C GLN A 248 -21.42 20.13 -1.29
N PRO A 249 -22.48 19.56 -0.70
CA PRO A 249 -22.37 18.28 -0.01
C PRO A 249 -21.79 17.19 -0.92
N LEU A 250 -21.06 16.25 -0.34
CA LEU A 250 -20.47 15.14 -1.07
C LEU A 250 -21.57 14.21 -1.62
N VAL A 251 -21.35 13.69 -2.82
CA VAL A 251 -22.15 12.57 -3.34
C VAL A 251 -21.66 11.29 -2.66
N ALA A 252 -22.55 10.57 -1.98
CA ALA A 252 -22.25 9.30 -1.33
C ALA A 252 -22.38 8.12 -2.32
N ASP A 253 -21.61 8.14 -3.42
CA ASP A 253 -21.61 7.11 -4.46
C ASP A 253 -20.57 5.99 -4.25
N GLY A 254 -19.69 6.15 -3.27
CA GLY A 254 -18.61 5.22 -2.98
C GLY A 254 -17.38 5.37 -3.85
N VAL A 255 -17.21 6.49 -4.58
CA VAL A 255 -15.99 6.77 -5.35
C VAL A 255 -15.24 8.00 -4.85
N TYR A 256 -13.95 7.84 -4.57
CA TYR A 256 -13.13 8.93 -4.05
C TYR A 256 -12.63 9.82 -5.20
N ARG A 257 -13.48 10.74 -5.66
CA ARG A 257 -13.16 11.72 -6.71
C ARG A 257 -12.44 12.95 -6.16
N LEU A 258 -11.74 13.70 -7.02
CA LEU A 258 -11.03 14.94 -6.65
C LEU A 258 -11.92 15.96 -5.91
N ASN A 259 -13.22 16.05 -6.24
CA ASN A 259 -14.15 16.93 -5.53
C ASN A 259 -14.21 16.66 -4.02
N MET A 260 -14.11 15.39 -3.61
CA MET A 260 -14.17 14.96 -2.20
C MET A 260 -12.86 15.28 -1.44
N GLN A 261 -11.73 15.47 -2.14
CA GLN A 261 -10.44 15.61 -1.47
C GLN A 261 -10.35 16.83 -0.55
N ARG A 262 -11.10 17.90 -0.85
CA ARG A 262 -11.22 19.05 0.05
C ARG A 262 -11.73 18.62 1.43
N ALA A 263 -12.83 17.87 1.48
CA ALA A 263 -13.42 17.38 2.73
C ALA A 263 -12.45 16.47 3.50
N VAL A 264 -11.70 15.62 2.80
CA VAL A 264 -10.68 14.76 3.42
C VAL A 264 -9.55 15.59 4.04
N LEU A 265 -9.02 16.58 3.31
CA LEU A 265 -7.94 17.44 3.79
C LEU A 265 -8.38 18.35 4.95
N ASP A 266 -9.61 18.85 4.92
CA ASP A 266 -10.20 19.64 5.99
C ASP A 266 -10.42 18.78 7.26
N TYR A 267 -10.97 17.57 7.11
CA TYR A 267 -11.08 16.61 8.21
C TYR A 267 -9.71 16.27 8.80
N GLN A 268 -8.72 15.94 7.96
CA GLN A 268 -7.37 15.64 8.43
C GLN A 268 -6.78 16.80 9.25
N ARG A 269 -6.92 18.04 8.77
CA ARG A 269 -6.48 19.23 9.49
C ARG A 269 -7.16 19.37 10.86
N GLU A 270 -8.48 19.24 10.91
CA GLU A 270 -9.26 19.45 12.12
C GLU A 270 -9.11 18.32 13.14
N GLN A 271 -8.82 17.10 12.68
CA GLN A 271 -8.49 15.96 13.54
C GLN A 271 -6.99 15.87 13.87
N CYS A 272 -6.19 16.87 13.48
CA CYS A 272 -4.73 16.90 13.68
C CYS A 272 -4.03 15.65 13.10
N LEU A 273 -4.56 15.12 12.00
CA LEU A 273 -3.96 14.05 11.20
C LEU A 273 -3.03 14.67 10.14
N PRO A 274 -2.02 13.92 9.66
CA PRO A 274 -1.25 14.34 8.50
C PRO A 274 -2.19 14.58 7.30
N GLN A 275 -2.07 15.74 6.66
CA GLN A 275 -2.87 16.12 5.51
C GLN A 275 -2.38 15.40 4.24
N THR A 276 -2.49 14.07 4.23
CA THR A 276 -1.98 13.24 3.14
C THR A 276 -2.83 13.31 1.88
N GLY A 277 -4.09 13.75 2.00
CA GLY A 277 -5.09 13.63 0.95
C GLY A 277 -5.57 12.20 0.69
N ASP A 278 -5.02 11.21 1.40
CA ASP A 278 -5.44 9.81 1.36
C ASP A 278 -6.40 9.50 2.52
N ILE A 279 -7.38 8.62 2.32
CA ILE A 279 -8.25 8.15 3.41
C ILE A 279 -7.49 7.05 4.18
N SER A 280 -6.93 7.41 5.34
CA SER A 280 -6.07 6.53 6.13
C SER A 280 -6.86 5.49 6.93
N SER A 281 -6.15 4.50 7.48
CA SER A 281 -6.77 3.48 8.33
C SER A 281 -7.41 4.09 9.59
N GLU A 282 -6.80 5.15 10.13
CA GLU A 282 -7.25 5.92 11.28
C GLU A 282 -8.57 6.65 10.98
N MET A 283 -8.67 7.26 9.79
CA MET A 283 -9.94 7.88 9.36
C MET A 283 -11.04 6.83 9.26
N LEU A 284 -10.73 5.65 8.72
CA LEU A 284 -11.73 4.59 8.57
C LEU A 284 -12.15 3.96 9.91
N GLN A 285 -11.31 4.03 10.95
CA GLN A 285 -11.67 3.63 12.31
C GLN A 285 -12.64 4.61 12.98
N ALA A 286 -12.68 5.87 12.54
CA ALA A 286 -13.62 6.86 13.04
C ALA A 286 -15.06 6.64 12.53
N LEU A 287 -15.25 5.78 11.52
CA LEU A 287 -16.56 5.45 10.99
C LEU A 287 -17.41 4.72 12.04
N PRO A 288 -18.68 5.10 12.22
CA PRO A 288 -19.57 4.40 13.13
C PRO A 288 -19.75 2.95 12.64
N ALA A 289 -19.79 2.00 13.58
CA ALA A 289 -20.07 0.61 13.27
C ALA A 289 -21.44 0.49 12.57
N ARG A 290 -21.41 0.19 11.27
CA ARG A 290 -22.59 -0.04 10.43
C ARG A 290 -22.46 -1.39 9.73
N THR A 291 -23.59 -2.05 9.53
CA THR A 291 -23.63 -3.24 8.66
C THR A 291 -23.41 -2.78 7.22
N PRO A 292 -22.42 -3.30 6.48
CA PRO A 292 -22.18 -2.89 5.10
C PRO A 292 -23.43 -3.14 4.25
N GLY A 293 -24.06 -2.07 3.76
CA GLY A 293 -25.11 -2.19 2.75
C GLY A 293 -24.51 -2.67 1.42
N PRO A 294 -25.28 -3.33 0.54
CA PRO A 294 -24.78 -3.79 -0.75
C PRO A 294 -24.14 -2.62 -1.53
N PHE A 295 -22.95 -2.87 -2.07
CA PHE A 295 -22.24 -2.00 -3.00
C PHE A 295 -22.22 -2.72 -4.35
N ASP A 296 -22.74 -2.08 -5.38
CA ASP A 296 -22.65 -2.59 -6.76
C ASP A 296 -21.47 -1.89 -7.45
N PRO A 297 -20.35 -2.60 -7.73
CA PRO A 297 -19.22 -2.03 -8.45
C PRO A 297 -19.60 -1.48 -9.84
N ALA A 298 -20.71 -1.94 -10.43
CA ALA A 298 -21.20 -1.46 -11.72
C ALA A 298 -21.85 -0.05 -11.66
N LEU A 299 -22.06 0.51 -10.47
CA LEU A 299 -22.48 1.91 -10.29
C LEU A 299 -21.30 2.89 -10.38
N GLY A 300 -20.05 2.40 -10.39
CA GLY A 300 -18.89 3.19 -10.77
C GLY A 300 -19.03 3.66 -12.22
N GLY A 301 -19.27 4.96 -12.42
CA GLY A 301 -19.39 5.58 -13.75
C GLY A 301 -20.76 6.14 -14.13
N ILE A 302 -21.76 6.12 -13.24
CA ILE A 302 -23.01 6.88 -13.46
C ILE A 302 -22.89 8.25 -12.78
N PRO A 303 -23.08 9.39 -13.48
CA PRO A 303 -23.15 10.70 -12.83
C PRO A 303 -24.39 10.73 -11.94
N ALA A 304 -24.20 10.87 -10.63
CA ALA A 304 -25.30 10.95 -9.68
C ALA A 304 -26.07 12.26 -9.86
N GLN A 305 -27.34 12.17 -10.29
CA GLN A 305 -28.29 13.25 -10.12
C GLN A 305 -28.76 13.28 -8.66
N GLY A 306 -28.72 14.48 -8.08
CA GLY A 306 -28.84 14.74 -6.64
C GLY A 306 -30.04 14.05 -5.98
N LEU A 307 -29.76 13.33 -4.91
CA LEU A 307 -30.75 13.00 -3.90
C LEU A 307 -30.79 14.13 -2.86
N PRO A 308 -31.96 14.68 -2.53
CA PRO A 308 -32.08 15.65 -1.46
C PRO A 308 -32.00 14.92 -0.11
N HIS A 309 -31.14 15.36 0.81
CA HIS A 309 -31.21 14.93 2.21
C HIS A 309 -31.25 16.12 3.17
N ALA A 310 -32.04 15.92 4.22
CA ALA A 310 -32.50 16.89 5.18
C ALA A 310 -31.38 17.41 6.10
N PRO A 311 -31.47 18.66 6.58
CA PRO A 311 -30.52 19.22 7.53
C PRO A 311 -30.64 18.51 8.90
N MET A 312 -29.52 17.99 9.40
CA MET A 312 -29.38 17.55 10.78
C MET A 312 -28.64 18.64 11.58
N PRO A 313 -28.96 18.86 12.86
CA PRO A 313 -28.35 19.92 13.66
C PRO A 313 -26.88 19.62 13.98
N HIS A 314 -26.05 20.65 13.83
CA HIS A 314 -24.61 20.67 14.12
C HIS A 314 -24.30 20.36 15.60
N PRO A 315 -23.35 19.47 15.94
CA PRO A 315 -22.95 19.25 17.33
C PRO A 315 -21.79 20.14 17.83
N PHE A 316 -21.19 21.01 17.01
CA PHE A 316 -20.07 21.84 17.45
C PHE A 316 -20.41 23.33 17.32
N GLY A 317 -20.69 23.93 18.48
CA GLY A 317 -20.89 25.36 18.64
C GLY A 317 -19.58 26.12 18.54
N THR A 318 -19.69 27.37 18.11
CA THR A 318 -18.64 28.38 18.06
C THR A 318 -18.04 28.61 19.45
N GLY A 319 -16.98 27.88 19.78
CA GLY A 319 -16.17 28.08 20.98
C GLY A 319 -14.98 28.99 20.65
N SER A 320 -14.82 30.08 21.40
CA SER A 320 -13.82 31.12 21.15
C SER A 320 -12.39 30.78 21.62
N ASP A 321 -12.00 29.50 21.60
CA ASP A 321 -10.64 29.04 21.92
C ASP A 321 -10.11 27.99 20.90
N ASP A 322 -10.73 27.88 19.73
CA ASP A 322 -10.31 26.99 18.65
C ASP A 322 -9.12 27.58 17.89
N SER A 323 -7.90 27.33 18.36
CA SER A 323 -6.78 27.24 17.43
C SER A 323 -6.84 25.86 16.77
N PRO A 324 -7.28 25.73 15.50
CA PRO A 324 -7.03 24.49 14.77
C PRO A 324 -5.53 24.21 14.84
N CYS A 325 -5.15 22.96 15.13
CA CYS A 325 -3.75 22.52 15.13
C CYS A 325 -3.03 23.20 13.96
N ALA A 326 -1.99 23.98 14.25
CA ALA A 326 -1.26 24.73 13.22
C ALA A 326 -0.92 23.79 12.04
N PRO A 327 -0.97 24.28 10.78
CA PRO A 327 -0.61 23.45 9.63
C PRO A 327 0.73 22.76 9.90
N PRO A 328 0.88 21.47 9.53
CA PRO A 328 2.10 20.73 9.83
C PRO A 328 3.29 21.50 9.25
N THR A 329 4.26 21.78 10.10
CA THR A 329 5.50 22.42 9.69
C THR A 329 6.20 21.57 8.60
N PRO A 330 7.04 22.17 7.74
CA PRO A 330 7.86 21.39 6.79
C PRO A 330 8.63 20.26 7.46
N GLN A 331 9.02 20.44 8.72
CA GLN A 331 9.69 19.42 9.53
C GLN A 331 8.75 18.28 9.98
N GLN A 332 7.46 18.54 10.23
CA GLN A 332 6.49 17.48 10.48
C GLN A 332 6.10 16.73 9.20
N ILE A 333 6.17 17.40 8.04
CA ILE A 333 6.04 16.76 6.72
C ILE A 333 7.28 15.90 6.44
N GLU A 334 8.49 16.40 6.73
CA GLU A 334 9.73 15.63 6.69
C GLU A 334 9.74 14.48 7.70
N ASP A 335 9.27 14.66 8.94
CA ASP A 335 9.17 13.58 9.95
C ASP A 335 8.13 12.52 9.52
N ALA A 336 7.05 12.94 8.87
CA ALA A 336 6.06 12.04 8.27
C ALA A 336 6.61 11.33 7.02
N ALA A 337 7.51 11.96 6.27
CA ALA A 337 8.27 11.35 5.17
C ALA A 337 9.41 10.47 5.68
N GLU A 338 10.06 10.79 6.80
CA GLU A 338 11.10 9.97 7.46
C GLU A 338 10.51 8.72 8.09
N ARG A 339 9.26 8.77 8.56
CA ARG A 339 8.47 7.58 8.92
C ARG A 339 8.05 6.72 7.72
N ARG A 340 8.22 7.23 6.49
CA ARG A 340 7.95 6.52 5.23
C ARG A 340 9.21 6.12 4.46
N ARG A 341 10.37 6.68 4.80
CA ARG A 341 11.66 6.17 4.31
C ARG A 341 11.76 4.68 4.65
N PRO A 342 12.17 3.82 3.70
CA PRO A 342 12.76 2.55 4.06
C PRO A 342 13.96 2.88 4.95
N LEU A 343 13.98 2.36 6.17
CA LEU A 343 15.20 2.33 6.96
C LEU A 343 16.32 1.73 6.10
N ASP A 344 17.48 2.39 6.07
CA ASP A 344 18.70 1.80 5.50
C ASP A 344 18.87 0.36 6.01
N PRO A 345 19.41 -0.56 5.20
CA PRO A 345 19.44 -1.98 5.50
C PRO A 345 20.45 -2.26 6.62
N VAL A 346 20.00 -2.13 7.86
CA VAL A 346 20.67 -2.71 9.02
C VAL A 346 19.96 -4.01 9.33
N PHE A 347 20.60 -5.10 8.92
CA PHE A 347 20.40 -6.48 9.35
C PHE A 347 19.14 -6.77 10.20
N SER A 348 18.19 -7.48 9.58
CA SER A 348 17.34 -8.49 10.21
C SER A 348 16.57 -8.04 11.47
N VAL A 349 15.36 -7.52 11.27
CA VAL A 349 14.31 -7.60 12.31
C VAL A 349 13.03 -8.16 11.68
N ALA A 350 12.50 -9.20 12.31
CA ALA A 350 11.30 -9.93 11.92
C ALA A 350 10.07 -9.02 11.72
N PRO A 351 9.05 -9.45 10.94
CA PRO A 351 7.81 -8.70 10.75
C PRO A 351 7.16 -8.29 12.08
N PRO A 352 6.37 -7.19 12.11
CA PRO A 352 5.73 -6.70 13.33
C PRO A 352 4.93 -7.82 13.99
N SER A 353 5.23 -8.06 15.26
CA SER A 353 4.69 -9.21 15.97
C SER A 353 3.21 -9.02 16.30
N ILE A 354 2.38 -9.98 15.90
CA ILE A 354 0.95 -10.04 16.23
C ILE A 354 0.67 -10.27 17.72
N SER A 355 1.69 -10.63 18.49
CA SER A 355 1.62 -10.86 19.93
C SER A 355 3.00 -10.76 20.56
N ASN A 356 3.09 -10.32 21.81
CA ASN A 356 4.34 -10.41 22.59
C ASN A 356 4.56 -11.82 23.18
N ASP A 357 3.63 -12.75 22.96
CA ASP A 357 3.75 -14.14 23.38
C ASP A 357 4.84 -14.86 22.54
N PRO A 358 5.91 -15.38 23.17
CA PRO A 358 7.05 -15.98 22.45
C PRO A 358 6.68 -17.28 21.72
N LEU A 359 5.67 -18.01 22.18
CA LEU A 359 5.18 -19.22 21.51
C LEU A 359 4.43 -18.85 20.22
N VAL A 360 3.60 -17.79 20.26
CA VAL A 360 2.91 -17.27 19.08
C VAL A 360 3.91 -16.78 18.03
N GLN A 361 4.92 -16.00 18.44
CA GLN A 361 6.00 -15.53 17.56
C GLN A 361 6.71 -16.70 16.88
N SER A 362 7.16 -17.66 17.68
CA SER A 362 7.94 -18.79 17.20
C SER A 362 7.15 -19.70 16.24
N ILE A 363 5.85 -19.88 16.47
CA ILE A 363 4.97 -20.60 15.53
C ILE A 363 4.82 -19.78 14.25
N ARG A 364 4.51 -18.49 14.37
CA ARG A 364 4.21 -17.62 13.24
C ARG A 364 5.37 -17.47 12.26
N GLU A 365 6.60 -17.37 12.76
CA GLU A 365 7.81 -17.30 11.94
C GLU A 365 8.01 -18.56 11.07
N ARG A 366 7.60 -19.73 11.55
CA ARG A 366 7.83 -21.03 10.88
C ARG A 366 6.69 -21.45 9.95
N LEU A 367 5.50 -20.89 10.10
CA LEU A 367 4.34 -21.24 9.27
C LEU A 367 4.51 -20.96 7.78
N PRO A 368 5.03 -19.81 7.30
CA PRO A 368 5.18 -19.55 5.87
C PRO A 368 6.00 -20.65 5.17
N GLN A 369 7.12 -21.05 5.78
CA GLN A 369 7.98 -22.10 5.26
C GLN A 369 7.30 -23.47 5.30
N ALA A 370 6.57 -23.77 6.38
CA ALA A 370 5.81 -25.01 6.50
C ALA A 370 4.71 -25.14 5.44
N PHE A 371 4.04 -24.03 5.08
CA PHE A 371 3.04 -24.00 4.01
C PHE A 371 3.65 -24.03 2.61
N ALA A 372 4.77 -23.34 2.38
CA ALA A 372 5.45 -23.29 1.08
C ALA A 372 5.87 -24.69 0.58
N GLY A 373 6.16 -25.62 1.49
CA GLY A 373 6.43 -27.03 1.16
C GLY A 373 5.22 -27.83 0.66
N HIS A 374 4.02 -27.28 0.75
CA HIS A 374 2.75 -27.99 0.50
C HIS A 374 1.75 -27.22 -0.37
N GLY A 375 2.12 -26.06 -0.91
CA GLY A 375 1.30 -25.28 -1.85
C GLY A 375 1.40 -23.77 -1.63
N ALA A 376 0.36 -23.04 -2.06
CA ALA A 376 0.27 -21.60 -1.83
C ALA A 376 0.26 -21.29 -0.33
N VAL A 377 1.10 -20.35 0.08
CA VAL A 377 1.15 -19.86 1.46
C VAL A 377 -0.12 -19.05 1.72
N PRO A 378 -0.88 -19.34 2.80
CA PRO A 378 -2.04 -18.53 3.18
C PRO A 378 -1.68 -17.05 3.40
N PRO A 379 -2.63 -16.12 3.21
CA PRO A 379 -2.43 -14.72 3.54
C PRO A 379 -1.92 -14.53 4.98
N GLU A 380 -1.12 -13.48 5.23
CA GLU A 380 -0.52 -13.23 6.55
C GLU A 380 -1.56 -13.22 7.68
N ALA A 381 -2.77 -12.67 7.44
CA ALA A 381 -3.85 -12.68 8.42
C ALA A 381 -4.34 -14.10 8.77
N ASP A 382 -4.34 -15.03 7.80
CA ASP A 382 -4.69 -16.43 8.06
C ASP A 382 -3.55 -17.13 8.80
N LEU A 383 -2.29 -16.82 8.47
CA LEU A 383 -1.13 -17.31 9.20
C LEU A 383 -1.14 -16.81 10.66
N ASP A 384 -1.58 -15.58 10.92
CA ASP A 384 -1.72 -15.02 12.26
C ASP A 384 -2.79 -15.76 13.09
N ARG A 385 -3.95 -16.01 12.47
CA ARG A 385 -5.05 -16.75 13.10
C ARG A 385 -4.69 -18.23 13.33
N ILE A 386 -3.98 -18.85 12.37
CA ILE A 386 -3.46 -20.21 12.51
C ILE A 386 -2.38 -20.27 13.61
N ALA A 387 -1.45 -19.31 13.66
CA ALA A 387 -0.41 -19.27 14.68
C ALA A 387 -0.98 -19.13 16.09
N THR A 388 -1.91 -18.20 16.26
CA THR A 388 -2.54 -17.96 17.57
C THR A 388 -3.46 -19.11 17.97
N GLY A 389 -4.19 -19.72 17.02
CA GLY A 389 -4.97 -20.93 17.26
C GLY A 389 -4.09 -22.13 17.66
N LEU A 390 -2.98 -22.36 16.96
CA LEU A 390 -2.06 -23.46 17.28
C LEU A 390 -1.35 -23.22 18.62
N ALA A 391 -1.01 -21.97 18.95
CA ALA A 391 -0.46 -21.61 20.25
C ALA A 391 -1.43 -21.94 21.41
N VAL A 392 -2.75 -21.73 21.23
CA VAL A 392 -3.76 -22.11 22.22
C VAL A 392 -3.71 -23.63 22.48
N GLU A 393 -3.64 -24.44 21.43
CA GLU A 393 -3.59 -25.91 21.58
C GLU A 393 -2.27 -26.40 22.18
N CYS A 394 -1.15 -25.79 21.80
CA CYS A 394 0.14 -26.02 22.46
C CYS A 394 0.05 -25.75 23.97
N ARG A 395 -0.50 -24.60 24.37
CA ARG A 395 -0.61 -24.19 25.78
C ARG A 395 -1.50 -25.13 26.60
N LYS A 396 -2.63 -25.58 26.03
CA LYS A 396 -3.52 -26.56 26.69
C LYS A 396 -2.84 -27.89 26.98
N GLN A 397 -1.89 -28.30 26.14
CA GLN A 397 -1.17 -29.57 26.27
C GLN A 397 0.22 -29.40 26.93
N GLY A 398 0.50 -28.23 27.49
CA GLY A 398 1.77 -27.94 28.16
C GLY A 398 2.98 -27.83 27.23
N ILE A 399 2.77 -27.61 25.93
CA ILE A 399 3.84 -27.38 24.96
C ILE A 399 4.17 -25.88 24.95
N GLU A 400 5.27 -25.50 25.57
CA GLU A 400 5.75 -24.12 25.58
C GLU A 400 6.66 -23.80 24.39
N ARG A 401 7.29 -24.83 23.79
CA ARG A 401 8.25 -24.64 22.69
C ARG A 401 8.28 -25.86 21.76
N PRO A 402 7.58 -25.82 20.62
CA PRO A 402 7.64 -26.89 19.63
C PRO A 402 8.95 -26.86 18.83
N ASP A 403 9.49 -28.04 18.55
CA ASP A 403 10.69 -28.22 17.73
C ASP A 403 10.38 -28.05 16.24
N HIS A 404 9.22 -28.55 15.80
CA HIS A 404 8.80 -28.51 14.41
C HIS A 404 7.37 -27.98 14.24
N ILE A 405 7.15 -27.22 13.18
CA ILE A 405 5.82 -26.87 12.66
C ILE A 405 5.69 -27.52 11.29
N VAL A 406 4.68 -28.38 11.12
CA VAL A 406 4.48 -29.14 9.88
C VAL A 406 3.05 -29.02 9.38
N VAL A 407 2.87 -29.02 8.07
CA VAL A 407 1.56 -28.97 7.42
C VAL A 407 1.23 -30.36 6.88
N GLY A 408 0.05 -30.88 7.24
CA GLY A 408 -0.43 -32.17 6.78
C GLY A 408 -0.90 -32.15 5.33
N ASN A 409 -1.16 -33.34 4.81
CA ASN A 409 -1.90 -33.52 3.57
C ASN A 409 -3.36 -33.03 3.76
N PRO A 410 -4.02 -32.56 2.69
CA PRO A 410 -5.40 -32.14 2.77
C PRO A 410 -6.27 -33.35 3.16
N ALA A 411 -7.19 -33.14 4.11
CA ALA A 411 -8.13 -34.17 4.52
C ALA A 411 -9.12 -34.48 3.38
N ALA A 412 -9.45 -35.76 3.20
CA ALA A 412 -10.34 -36.21 2.13
C ALA A 412 -11.81 -35.75 2.32
N ASP A 413 -12.16 -35.32 3.54
CA ASP A 413 -13.49 -34.83 3.91
C ASP A 413 -13.69 -33.33 3.62
N GLY A 414 -12.68 -32.64 3.08
CA GLY A 414 -12.76 -31.23 2.72
C GLY A 414 -12.58 -30.26 3.90
N SER A 415 -12.18 -30.74 5.08
CA SER A 415 -11.87 -29.91 6.26
C SER A 415 -10.57 -29.09 6.14
N GLY A 416 -9.85 -29.25 5.02
CA GLY A 416 -8.62 -28.54 4.72
C GLY A 416 -7.37 -29.28 5.21
N ARG A 417 -6.25 -28.56 5.34
CA ARG A 417 -4.99 -29.10 5.86
C ARG A 417 -4.90 -28.85 7.36
N HIS A 418 -4.42 -29.85 8.10
CA HIS A 418 -4.06 -29.68 9.50
C HIS A 418 -2.64 -29.11 9.63
N VAL A 419 -2.44 -28.28 10.64
CA VAL A 419 -1.13 -27.72 10.99
C VAL A 419 -0.76 -28.27 12.35
N PHE A 420 0.42 -28.89 12.44
CA PHE A 420 0.89 -29.58 13.64
C PHE A 420 2.08 -28.85 14.26
N ALA A 421 2.07 -28.77 15.58
CA ALA A 421 3.25 -28.47 16.37
C ALA A 421 3.76 -29.77 17.00
N VAL A 422 5.06 -30.07 16.82
CA VAL A 422 5.67 -31.33 17.24
C VAL A 422 6.87 -31.06 18.14
N VAL A 423 6.95 -31.78 19.25
CA VAL A 423 8.10 -31.85 20.17
C VAL A 423 8.77 -33.22 20.02
N GLY A 424 10.09 -33.22 19.81
CA GLY A 424 10.89 -34.39 19.49
C GLY A 424 11.06 -34.65 17.99
N ASP A 425 11.78 -35.72 17.65
CA ASP A 425 12.07 -36.10 16.26
C ASP A 425 10.77 -36.47 15.50
N LEU A 426 10.58 -35.92 14.30
CA LEU A 426 9.41 -36.18 13.44
C LEU A 426 9.20 -37.67 13.11
N ARG A 427 10.26 -38.48 13.18
CA ARG A 427 10.26 -39.93 12.90
C ARG A 427 10.11 -40.77 14.17
N ASP A 428 10.14 -40.17 15.35
CA ASP A 428 9.92 -40.87 16.61
C ASP A 428 8.40 -41.03 16.86
N PRO A 429 7.86 -42.26 16.95
CA PRO A 429 6.47 -42.47 17.31
C PRO A 429 6.11 -41.98 18.72
N ALA A 430 7.10 -41.73 19.59
CA ALA A 430 6.91 -41.12 20.90
C ALA A 430 6.89 -39.58 20.88
N SER A 431 7.00 -38.94 19.71
CA SER A 431 6.89 -37.47 19.59
C SER A 431 5.52 -36.96 20.06
N HIS A 432 5.52 -35.87 20.84
CA HIS A 432 4.30 -35.22 21.30
C HIS A 432 3.84 -34.21 20.24
N ARG A 433 2.58 -34.35 19.77
CA ARG A 433 2.01 -33.53 18.70
C ARG A 433 0.68 -32.93 19.12
N VAL A 434 0.46 -31.69 18.73
CA VAL A 434 -0.85 -31.03 18.76
C VAL A 434 -1.14 -30.45 17.39
N ASP A 435 -2.41 -30.28 17.07
CA ASP A 435 -2.82 -29.81 15.76
C ASP A 435 -4.03 -28.89 15.79
N VAL A 436 -4.14 -28.10 14.72
CA VAL A 436 -5.34 -27.33 14.40
C VAL A 436 -5.72 -27.57 12.95
N ALA A 437 -7.03 -27.63 12.67
CA ALA A 437 -7.52 -27.54 11.31
C ALA A 437 -7.25 -26.13 10.78
N GLY A 438 -6.35 -25.99 9.81
CA GLY A 438 -5.84 -24.69 9.35
C GLY A 438 -6.94 -23.78 8.83
N GLN A 439 -7.93 -24.34 8.12
CA GLN A 439 -9.07 -23.58 7.61
C GLN A 439 -10.01 -23.09 8.72
N ALA A 440 -10.28 -23.92 9.73
CA ALA A 440 -11.11 -23.52 10.87
C ALA A 440 -10.39 -22.49 11.73
N ALA A 441 -9.09 -22.67 11.98
CA ALA A 441 -8.27 -21.71 12.71
C ALA A 441 -8.22 -20.35 12.01
N ALA A 442 -8.11 -20.32 10.67
CA ALA A 442 -8.14 -19.10 9.87
C ALA A 442 -9.47 -18.32 9.95
N GLN A 443 -10.55 -18.90 10.46
CA GLN A 443 -11.83 -18.22 10.68
C GLN A 443 -11.99 -17.66 12.11
N VAL A 444 -11.04 -17.94 13.02
CA VAL A 444 -11.08 -17.44 14.40
C VAL A 444 -10.30 -16.12 14.46
N PRO A 445 -10.92 -14.99 14.88
CA PRO A 445 -10.20 -13.74 15.05
C PRO A 445 -9.02 -13.86 16.03
N VAL A 446 -7.90 -13.20 15.72
CA VAL A 446 -6.66 -13.25 16.51
C VAL A 446 -6.92 -12.87 17.97
N GLU A 447 -7.72 -11.83 18.20
CA GLU A 447 -8.06 -11.31 19.54
C GLU A 447 -8.86 -12.32 20.37
N ALA A 448 -9.60 -13.22 19.72
CA ALA A 448 -10.32 -14.29 20.42
C ALA A 448 -9.37 -15.40 20.89
N SER A 449 -8.36 -15.74 20.09
CA SER A 449 -7.33 -16.72 20.46
C SER A 449 -6.36 -16.16 21.50
N LEU A 450 -5.98 -14.88 21.40
CA LEU A 450 -5.13 -14.21 22.39
C LEU A 450 -5.80 -14.10 23.77
N ARG A 451 -7.10 -13.79 23.83
CA ARG A 451 -7.84 -13.84 25.11
C ARG A 451 -7.82 -15.22 25.77
N LYS A 452 -7.98 -16.28 24.99
CA LYS A 452 -7.90 -17.67 25.49
C LYS A 452 -6.49 -18.00 25.99
N LEU A 453 -5.46 -17.51 25.30
CA LEU A 453 -4.06 -17.64 25.70
C LEU A 453 -3.80 -16.96 27.04
N ASP A 454 -4.31 -15.73 27.23
CA ASP A 454 -4.20 -15.00 28.49
C ASP A 454 -4.94 -15.70 29.64
N GLU A 455 -6.14 -16.25 29.38
CA GLU A 455 -6.92 -17.05 30.34
C GLU A 455 -6.17 -18.32 30.80
N LEU A 456 -5.54 -19.02 29.85
CA LEU A 456 -4.70 -20.19 30.14
C LEU A 456 -3.42 -19.82 30.92
N GLN A 457 -2.89 -18.62 30.70
CA GLN A 457 -1.76 -18.10 31.47
C GLN A 457 -2.14 -17.79 32.92
N ALA A 458 -3.30 -17.15 33.11
CA ALA A 458 -3.78 -16.74 34.42
C ALA A 458 -4.20 -17.93 35.31
N SER A 459 -4.56 -19.06 34.71
CA SER A 459 -4.95 -20.29 35.42
C SER A 459 -3.75 -21.18 35.80
N ALA A 460 -2.58 -21.02 35.18
CA ALA A 460 -1.36 -21.74 35.53
C ALA A 460 -0.87 -21.52 36.98
N PRO A 461 -0.79 -20.28 37.54
CA PRO A 461 -0.37 -20.08 38.92
C PRO A 461 -1.42 -20.55 39.95
N ALA A 462 -2.71 -20.60 39.60
CA ALA A 462 -3.77 -21.10 40.49
C ALA A 462 -3.72 -22.62 40.67
N LEU A 463 -3.35 -23.37 39.63
CA LEU A 463 -3.13 -24.82 39.69
C LEU A 463 -1.88 -25.18 40.52
N VAL A 464 -0.78 -24.44 40.36
CA VAL A 464 0.45 -24.67 41.14
C VAL A 464 0.25 -24.33 42.62
N GLN A 465 -0.52 -23.29 42.95
CA GLN A 465 -0.87 -22.97 44.33
C GLN A 465 -1.88 -23.96 44.93
N ALA A 466 -2.82 -24.48 44.13
CA ALA A 466 -3.76 -25.51 44.57
C ALA A 466 -3.05 -26.85 44.85
N ASP A 467 -2.09 -27.26 44.01
CA ASP A 467 -1.27 -28.45 44.24
C ASP A 467 -0.37 -28.29 45.48
N GLN A 468 0.27 -27.13 45.66
CA GLN A 468 1.09 -26.87 46.85
C GLN A 468 0.24 -26.77 48.14
N ALA A 469 -0.98 -26.24 48.07
CA ALA A 469 -1.91 -26.20 49.19
C ALA A 469 -2.46 -27.60 49.53
N GLN A 470 -2.70 -28.46 48.54
CA GLN A 470 -3.09 -29.86 48.75
C GLN A 470 -1.94 -30.73 49.28
N GLU A 471 -0.68 -30.47 48.89
CA GLU A 471 0.49 -31.15 49.46
C GLU A 471 0.77 -30.72 50.91
N GLN A 472 0.60 -29.44 51.25
CA GLN A 472 0.76 -28.96 52.63
C GLN A 472 -0.35 -29.46 53.58
N GLN A 473 -1.56 -29.70 53.07
CA GLN A 473 -2.64 -30.30 53.87
C GLN A 473 -2.51 -31.82 54.03
N LYS A 474 -1.62 -32.48 53.26
CA LYS A 474 -1.32 -33.91 53.39
C LYS A 474 -0.13 -34.22 54.31
N ALA A 475 0.55 -33.21 54.87
CA ALA A 475 1.63 -33.44 55.84
C ALA A 475 1.06 -33.90 57.19
N PRO A 476 1.40 -35.10 57.70
CA PRO A 476 0.85 -35.61 58.94
C PRO A 476 1.49 -34.91 60.15
N ALA A 477 0.64 -34.47 61.07
CA ALA A 477 1.07 -34.15 62.43
C ALA A 477 1.57 -35.44 63.11
N MET A 478 2.88 -35.54 63.36
CA MET A 478 3.43 -36.59 64.21
C MET A 478 4.34 -35.99 65.29
N ARG A 479 3.88 -36.21 66.53
CA ARG A 479 4.48 -35.86 67.83
C ARG A 479 5.94 -36.30 67.98
N VAL A 480 6.70 -35.54 68.77
CA VAL A 480 7.43 -36.05 69.95
C VAL A 480 7.18 -35.12 71.12
#